data_AF-A0A366DZZ8-F1
#
_entry.id   AF-A0A366DZZ8-F1
#
_cell.length_a   1.000
_cell.length_b   1.000
_cell.length_c   1.000
_cell.angle_alpha   90.00
_cell.angle_beta   90.00
_cell.angle_gamma   90.00
#
_symmetry.space_group_name_H-M   'P 1'
#
loop_
_entity.id
_entity.type
_entity.pdbx_description
1 polymer ?
#
loop_
_entity_poly.entity_id
_entity_poly.type
_entity_poly.pdbx_seq_one_letter_code
_entity_poly.pdbx_strand_id
1 'polypeptide(L)'
;MQDISIHLRRQDFTDKPHEIASSDGLTVTAFRYTTGVEALMIENQRGHLIVLPYMGQMVWGAEFNGVDLTMGNSFAMPRPAKTIAETYGCFAFHSGLLRNGVPSAQDTHAAHGEMPCATMDSAGLIFGEDEQGTYVEVTGEYEYVMGFGAHYLARPSVRLYADDTLFDIEMDVENLSYAPMELMYMCHVNFAYEEDARIVQPTSFSPEDTKVRTAVPAHVTPNPDYLALIDALAKDPAVMEVLDDPDRYDPEQVFYLRNLKQDDNGIIHQMMRLEQGEAFAISYPAADFPKCVRWVLVNGDAQVAAFALPSTCEPEGYLAEKAKGNVRLLAPGERASFPVRLGYLAPAEADEFEQMITAL
;
A
#
# COMPACT_ATOMS: atom_id res chain seq x y z
N MET A 1 -0.18 -17.57 -23.92
CA MET A 1 1.01 -18.48 -23.99
C MET A 1 1.02 -19.34 -22.73
N GLN A 2 1.96 -20.27 -22.50
CA GLN A 2 2.11 -20.88 -21.16
C GLN A 2 3.06 -20.00 -20.35
N ASP A 3 2.68 -19.66 -19.12
CA ASP A 3 3.51 -18.83 -18.24
C ASP A 3 4.82 -19.54 -17.90
N ILE A 4 5.89 -18.75 -17.77
CA ILE A 4 7.23 -19.22 -17.38
C ILE A 4 7.46 -18.81 -15.92
N SER A 5 7.70 -19.81 -15.07
CA SER A 5 8.02 -19.57 -13.66
C SER A 5 9.51 -19.73 -13.38
N ILE A 6 10.09 -18.78 -12.65
CA ILE A 6 11.48 -18.79 -12.20
C ILE A 6 11.48 -18.74 -10.68
N HIS A 7 12.15 -19.69 -10.02
CA HIS A 7 12.36 -19.65 -8.58
C HIS A 7 13.60 -18.83 -8.24
N LEU A 8 13.46 -17.89 -7.31
CA LEU A 8 14.56 -17.08 -6.82
C LEU A 8 15.24 -17.77 -5.64
N ARG A 9 16.55 -17.65 -5.56
CA ARG A 9 17.35 -18.06 -4.40
C ARG A 9 18.03 -16.83 -3.83
N ARG A 10 18.15 -16.75 -2.50
CA ARG A 10 18.89 -15.65 -1.83
C ARG A 10 20.33 -15.45 -2.32
N GLN A 11 20.96 -16.49 -2.88
CA GLN A 11 22.29 -16.41 -3.48
C GLN A 11 22.33 -15.71 -4.84
N ASP A 12 21.18 -15.56 -5.51
CA ASP A 12 21.04 -14.83 -6.77
C ASP A 12 21.12 -13.31 -6.53
N PHE A 13 21.16 -12.85 -5.27
CA PHE A 13 21.30 -11.43 -4.92
C PHE A 13 22.73 -11.15 -4.47
N THR A 14 23.40 -10.24 -5.17
CA THR A 14 24.78 -9.84 -4.87
C THR A 14 24.89 -8.32 -4.80
N ASP A 15 25.99 -7.82 -4.24
CA ASP A 15 26.29 -6.38 -4.18
C ASP A 15 26.44 -5.73 -5.56
N LYS A 16 26.75 -6.52 -6.59
CA LYS A 16 26.76 -6.08 -7.98
C LYS A 16 25.41 -6.40 -8.65
N PRO A 17 24.63 -5.37 -9.07
CA PRO A 17 23.42 -5.58 -9.84
C PRO A 17 23.70 -6.39 -11.11
N HIS A 18 22.83 -7.36 -11.39
CA HIS A 18 22.87 -8.14 -12.62
C HIS A 18 21.47 -8.58 -13.02
N GLU A 19 21.24 -8.63 -14.34
CA GLU A 19 20.01 -9.16 -14.91
C GLU A 19 19.88 -10.65 -14.61
N ILE A 20 18.71 -11.06 -14.14
CA ILE A 20 18.39 -12.47 -13.87
C ILE A 20 17.34 -13.02 -14.85
N ALA A 21 16.55 -12.14 -15.47
CA ALA A 21 15.57 -12.49 -16.48
C ALA A 21 15.16 -11.26 -17.30
N SER A 22 14.73 -11.49 -18.54
CA SER A 22 14.13 -10.48 -19.41
C SER A 22 13.08 -11.12 -20.32
N SER A 23 12.12 -10.30 -20.74
CA SER A 23 11.05 -10.59 -21.69
C SER A 23 10.84 -9.36 -22.57
N ASP A 24 9.95 -9.44 -23.55
CA ASP A 24 9.65 -8.32 -24.45
C ASP A 24 9.21 -7.08 -23.65
N GLY A 25 10.01 -6.02 -23.70
CA GLY A 25 9.80 -4.78 -22.96
C GLY A 25 10.00 -4.84 -21.45
N LEU A 26 10.44 -5.97 -20.88
CA LEU A 26 10.59 -6.16 -19.43
C LEU A 26 11.95 -6.72 -19.03
N THR A 27 12.57 -6.13 -18.01
CA THR A 27 13.85 -6.59 -17.45
C THR A 27 13.75 -6.74 -15.94
N VAL A 28 14.37 -7.80 -15.40
CA VAL A 28 14.48 -8.01 -13.95
C VAL A 28 15.95 -8.09 -13.54
N THR A 29 16.36 -7.14 -12.72
CA THR A 29 17.72 -7.03 -12.17
C THR A 29 17.72 -7.37 -10.69
N ALA A 30 18.56 -8.32 -10.27
CA ALA A 30 18.72 -8.68 -8.87
C ALA A 30 19.96 -7.99 -8.26
N PHE A 31 19.80 -7.49 -7.03
CA PHE A 31 20.89 -6.88 -6.27
C PHE A 31 20.65 -6.96 -4.76
N ARG A 32 21.71 -6.74 -3.98
CA ARG A 32 21.67 -6.67 -2.52
C ARG A 32 22.16 -5.31 -2.08
N TYR A 33 21.33 -4.59 -1.32
CA TYR A 33 21.74 -3.35 -0.68
C TYR A 33 22.90 -3.58 0.28
N THR A 34 23.71 -2.56 0.54
CA THR A 34 24.82 -2.65 1.51
C THR A 34 24.35 -2.95 2.94
N THR A 35 23.07 -2.71 3.24
CA THR A 35 22.39 -3.13 4.48
C THR A 35 22.12 -4.64 4.57
N GLY A 36 22.34 -5.37 3.48
CA GLY A 36 22.12 -6.82 3.38
C GLY A 36 20.75 -7.20 2.80
N VAL A 37 19.83 -6.25 2.61
CA VAL A 37 18.49 -6.49 2.09
C VAL A 37 18.54 -6.84 0.59
N GLU A 38 17.91 -7.97 0.22
CA GLU A 38 17.76 -8.40 -1.17
C GLU A 38 16.65 -7.62 -1.89
N ALA A 39 16.92 -7.23 -3.14
CA ALA A 39 16.00 -6.44 -3.96
C ALA A 39 16.00 -6.86 -5.43
N LEU A 40 14.84 -6.71 -6.05
CA LEU A 40 14.61 -6.81 -7.49
C LEU A 40 14.27 -5.43 -8.01
N MET A 41 14.90 -5.02 -9.10
CA MET A 41 14.44 -3.92 -9.94
C MET A 41 13.73 -4.51 -11.15
N ILE A 42 12.46 -4.18 -11.31
CA ILE A 42 11.60 -4.63 -12.40
C ILE A 42 11.37 -3.43 -13.30
N GLU A 43 11.85 -3.50 -14.53
CA GLU A 43 11.90 -2.34 -15.44
C GLU A 43 11.08 -2.61 -16.68
N ASN A 44 10.40 -1.56 -17.13
CA ASN A 44 9.80 -1.49 -18.46
C ASN A 44 10.27 -0.22 -19.17
N GLN A 45 9.73 0.07 -20.35
CA GLN A 45 10.17 1.27 -21.10
C GLN A 45 9.74 2.61 -20.48
N ARG A 46 8.78 2.59 -19.56
CA ARG A 46 8.21 3.79 -18.90
C ARG A 46 8.72 3.99 -17.48
N GLY A 47 9.41 3.03 -16.87
CA GLY A 47 9.86 3.16 -15.49
C GLY A 47 10.25 1.85 -14.84
N HIS A 48 10.24 1.85 -13.50
CA HIS A 48 10.64 0.68 -12.72
C HIS A 48 10.00 0.61 -11.34
N LEU A 49 9.97 -0.61 -10.80
CA LEU A 49 9.64 -0.93 -9.42
C LEU A 49 10.87 -1.53 -8.73
N ILE A 50 11.06 -1.21 -7.45
CA ILE A 50 12.00 -1.92 -6.56
C ILE A 50 11.19 -2.75 -5.57
N VAL A 51 11.28 -4.07 -5.66
CA VAL A 51 10.58 -5.02 -4.78
C VAL A 51 11.58 -5.74 -3.88
N LEU A 52 11.24 -5.93 -2.61
CA LEU A 52 12.05 -6.65 -1.61
C LEU A 52 11.50 -8.08 -1.45
N PRO A 53 11.88 -9.04 -2.33
CA PRO A 53 11.18 -10.32 -2.46
C PRO A 53 11.17 -11.17 -1.19
N TYR A 54 12.12 -10.94 -0.29
CA TYR A 54 12.30 -11.72 0.95
C TYR A 54 11.95 -10.97 2.24
N MET A 55 11.38 -9.76 2.13
CA MET A 55 11.03 -8.92 3.28
C MET A 55 9.62 -8.36 3.12
N GLY A 56 8.63 -9.15 3.54
CA GLY A 56 7.20 -8.85 3.42
C GLY A 56 6.72 -8.66 1.98
N GLN A 57 7.56 -8.96 0.99
CA GLN A 57 7.41 -8.57 -0.41
C GLN A 57 7.07 -7.08 -0.62
N MET A 58 7.68 -6.23 0.20
CA MET A 58 7.51 -4.78 0.16
C MET A 58 7.91 -4.19 -1.19
N VAL A 59 7.14 -3.22 -1.69
CA VAL A 59 7.57 -2.36 -2.80
C VAL A 59 8.33 -1.19 -2.19
N TRP A 60 9.66 -1.23 -2.29
CA TRP A 60 10.53 -0.20 -1.73
C TRP A 60 10.42 1.13 -2.50
N GLY A 61 10.38 1.09 -3.83
CA GLY A 61 10.28 2.29 -4.64
C GLY A 61 9.54 2.04 -5.96
N ALA A 62 8.98 3.10 -6.52
CA ALA A 62 8.31 3.09 -7.80
C ALA A 62 8.56 4.41 -8.54
N GLU A 63 9.08 4.35 -9.77
CA GLU A 63 9.34 5.52 -10.59
C GLU A 63 8.81 5.29 -12.01
N PHE A 64 8.03 6.23 -12.54
CA PHE A 64 7.50 6.15 -13.89
C PHE A 64 7.55 7.52 -14.58
N ASN A 65 8.01 7.53 -15.83
CA ASN A 65 8.25 8.72 -16.65
C ASN A 65 9.09 9.80 -15.93
N GLY A 66 10.03 9.38 -15.08
CA GLY A 66 10.89 10.27 -14.30
C GLY A 66 10.23 10.88 -13.05
N VAL A 67 9.03 10.43 -12.68
CA VAL A 67 8.35 10.82 -11.44
C VAL A 67 8.49 9.70 -10.41
N ASP A 68 9.04 10.01 -9.24
CA ASP A 68 9.10 9.10 -8.09
C ASP A 68 7.77 9.15 -7.33
N LEU A 69 7.13 8.00 -7.17
CA LEU A 69 5.85 7.87 -6.49
C LEU A 69 6.04 7.63 -4.98
N THR A 70 7.27 7.44 -4.52
CA THR A 70 7.61 7.02 -3.17
C THR A 70 7.60 8.19 -2.20
N MET A 71 7.04 8.00 -1.00
CA MET A 71 7.09 9.01 0.05
C MET A 71 8.50 9.57 0.32
N GLY A 72 8.58 10.86 0.58
CA GLY A 72 9.77 11.50 1.12
C GLY A 72 10.07 10.93 2.51
N ASN A 73 11.32 10.51 2.73
CA ASN A 73 11.72 9.88 3.99
C ASN A 73 13.24 9.96 4.22
N SER A 74 13.67 9.69 5.44
CA SER A 74 15.08 9.74 5.84
C SER A 74 15.87 8.43 5.61
N PHE A 75 15.24 7.37 5.11
CA PHE A 75 15.91 6.08 4.86
C PHE A 75 16.55 6.08 3.47
N ALA A 76 17.88 6.20 3.43
CA ALA A 76 18.63 6.11 2.17
C ALA A 76 18.52 4.74 1.44
N MET A 77 18.12 3.69 2.16
CA MET A 77 17.97 2.31 1.67
C MET A 77 17.21 1.49 2.72
N PRO A 78 16.57 0.36 2.33
CA PRO A 78 15.88 -0.49 3.29
C PRO A 78 16.85 -1.08 4.29
N ARG A 79 16.38 -1.30 5.52
CA ARG A 79 17.19 -1.90 6.60
C ARG A 79 16.56 -3.22 7.04
N PRO A 80 17.36 -4.21 7.45
CA PRO A 80 16.83 -5.38 8.14
C PRO A 80 16.02 -4.93 9.35
N ALA A 81 14.75 -5.31 9.38
CA ALA A 81 13.80 -4.85 10.38
C ALA A 81 12.90 -6.00 10.83
N LYS A 82 12.37 -5.88 12.04
CA LYS A 82 11.31 -6.76 12.56
C LYS A 82 9.94 -6.10 12.47
N THR A 83 9.92 -4.77 12.45
CA THR A 83 8.71 -3.96 12.37
C THR A 83 8.89 -2.85 11.33
N ILE A 84 7.79 -2.42 10.71
CA ILE A 84 7.85 -1.42 9.63
C ILE A 84 8.49 -0.10 10.09
N ALA A 85 8.31 0.29 11.36
CA ALA A 85 8.88 1.51 11.92
C ALA A 85 10.42 1.58 11.83
N GLU A 86 11.11 0.45 11.76
CA GLU A 86 12.57 0.39 11.66
C GLU A 86 13.08 0.61 10.21
N THR A 87 12.18 0.64 9.21
CA THR A 87 12.49 0.78 7.77
C THR A 87 11.38 1.49 6.97
N TYR A 88 10.67 2.44 7.58
CA TYR A 88 9.49 3.12 7.01
C TYR A 88 9.88 4.15 5.92
N GLY A 89 10.31 3.68 4.76
CA GLY A 89 10.67 4.51 3.61
C GLY A 89 10.21 3.95 2.26
N CYS A 90 9.32 2.97 2.30
CA CYS A 90 8.89 2.21 1.13
C CYS A 90 7.64 2.81 0.47
N PHE A 91 7.50 2.59 -0.84
CA PHE A 91 6.29 2.93 -1.58
C PHE A 91 5.06 2.16 -1.08
N ALA A 92 5.14 0.84 -0.89
CA ALA A 92 4.00 0.06 -0.40
C ALA A 92 4.41 -1.15 0.44
N PHE A 93 3.57 -1.50 1.41
CA PHE A 93 3.73 -2.70 2.24
C PHE A 93 2.39 -3.31 2.64
N HIS A 94 2.42 -4.60 2.99
CA HIS A 94 1.26 -5.33 3.48
C HIS A 94 1.12 -5.16 5.00
N SER A 95 0.14 -4.37 5.43
CA SER A 95 -0.17 -4.13 6.84
C SER A 95 -1.22 -5.16 7.30
N GLY A 96 -0.89 -5.99 8.28
CA GLY A 96 -1.67 -7.20 8.57
C GLY A 96 -0.78 -8.38 9.01
N LEU A 97 -1.24 -9.63 8.91
CA LEU A 97 -2.55 -10.12 8.48
C LEU A 97 -3.43 -10.48 9.68
N LEU A 98 -2.83 -10.91 10.79
CA LEU A 98 -3.56 -11.23 12.01
C LEU A 98 -3.96 -9.96 12.76
N ARG A 99 -3.09 -8.95 12.74
CA ARG A 99 -3.25 -7.69 13.47
C ARG A 99 -2.88 -6.53 12.58
N ASN A 100 -3.51 -5.38 12.78
CA ASN A 100 -3.26 -4.18 11.99
C ASN A 100 -3.51 -2.93 12.86
N GLY A 101 -3.20 -1.76 12.31
CA GLY A 101 -3.39 -0.47 12.96
C GLY A 101 -2.38 -0.18 14.07
N VAL A 102 -2.61 0.94 14.76
CA VAL A 102 -1.77 1.40 15.87
C VAL A 102 -2.29 0.81 17.20
N PRO A 103 -1.51 -0.03 17.91
CA PRO A 103 -1.95 -0.71 19.12
C PRO A 103 -2.24 0.28 20.25
N SER A 104 -3.26 -0.02 21.06
CA SER A 104 -3.43 0.58 22.38
C SER A 104 -2.42 0.01 23.38
N ALA A 105 -2.36 0.57 24.59
CA ALA A 105 -1.55 0.01 25.68
C ALA A 105 -1.99 -1.41 26.12
N GLN A 106 -3.21 -1.83 25.75
CA GLN A 106 -3.74 -3.17 26.04
C GLN A 106 -3.52 -4.16 24.89
N ASP A 107 -3.18 -3.67 23.70
CA ASP A 107 -2.79 -4.53 22.58
C ASP A 107 -1.35 -5.03 22.76
N THR A 108 -1.04 -6.16 22.15
CA THR A 108 0.28 -6.83 22.27
C THR A 108 0.97 -7.04 20.92
N HIS A 109 0.42 -6.45 19.86
CA HIS A 109 0.96 -6.54 18.51
C HIS A 109 1.76 -5.28 18.16
N ALA A 110 2.69 -5.39 17.21
CA ALA A 110 3.36 -4.23 16.63
C ALA A 110 2.37 -3.39 15.83
N ALA A 111 2.64 -2.09 15.68
CA ALA A 111 1.93 -1.26 14.72
C ALA A 111 2.03 -1.90 13.33
N HIS A 112 0.92 -1.92 12.60
CA HIS A 112 0.81 -2.54 11.27
C HIS A 112 0.95 -4.08 11.22
N GLY A 113 0.99 -4.75 12.37
CA GLY A 113 0.99 -6.21 12.43
C GLY A 113 2.35 -6.85 12.15
N GLU A 114 2.30 -8.14 11.83
CA GLU A 114 3.47 -9.01 11.66
C GLU A 114 3.96 -9.13 10.21
N MET A 115 3.09 -8.90 9.22
CA MET A 115 3.39 -9.11 7.80
C MET A 115 4.40 -8.12 7.18
N PRO A 116 4.43 -6.81 7.52
CA PRO A 116 5.21 -5.84 6.75
C PRO A 116 6.69 -6.17 6.55
N CYS A 117 7.31 -6.83 7.53
CA CYS A 117 8.71 -7.23 7.50
C CYS A 117 8.89 -8.75 7.64
N ALA A 118 7.85 -9.53 7.32
CA ALA A 118 7.92 -11.00 7.38
C ALA A 118 9.07 -11.53 6.53
N THR A 119 9.82 -12.50 7.06
CA THR A 119 10.88 -13.16 6.29
C THR A 119 10.21 -14.20 5.38
N MET A 120 10.09 -13.89 4.09
CA MET A 120 9.41 -14.77 3.13
C MET A 120 10.14 -16.11 3.00
N ASP A 121 9.38 -17.20 2.89
CA ASP A 121 9.89 -18.56 2.73
C ASP A 121 10.37 -18.82 1.31
N SER A 122 9.63 -18.28 0.34
CA SER A 122 9.96 -18.39 -1.08
C SER A 122 9.65 -17.09 -1.83
N ALA A 123 10.34 -16.91 -2.96
CA ALA A 123 10.06 -15.86 -3.91
C ALA A 123 10.32 -16.37 -5.33
N GLY A 124 9.62 -15.81 -6.31
CA GLY A 124 9.69 -16.22 -7.71
C GLY A 124 9.35 -15.10 -8.67
N LEU A 125 9.48 -15.41 -9.96
CA LEU A 125 8.99 -14.59 -11.06
C LEU A 125 8.06 -15.43 -11.92
N ILE A 126 6.98 -14.83 -12.39
CA ILE A 126 6.13 -15.36 -13.45
C ILE A 126 6.21 -14.39 -14.62
N PHE A 127 6.60 -14.90 -15.79
CA PHE A 127 6.51 -14.19 -17.06
C PHE A 127 5.35 -14.77 -17.84
N GLY A 128 4.44 -13.90 -18.27
CA GLY A 128 3.25 -14.30 -19.00
C GLY A 128 2.77 -13.22 -19.96
N GLU A 129 1.65 -13.51 -20.60
CA GLU A 129 0.96 -12.59 -21.52
C GLU A 129 -0.54 -12.86 -21.40
N ASP A 130 -1.31 -11.81 -21.13
CA ASP A 130 -2.77 -11.84 -21.07
C ASP A 130 -3.38 -10.75 -21.98
N GLU A 131 -4.67 -10.44 -21.80
CA GLU A 131 -5.37 -9.44 -22.62
C GLU A 131 -4.80 -8.02 -22.50
N GLN A 132 -4.09 -7.71 -21.42
CA GLN A 132 -3.43 -6.43 -21.17
C GLN A 132 -1.99 -6.39 -21.71
N GLY A 133 -1.41 -7.56 -22.00
CA GLY A 133 -0.13 -7.70 -22.68
C GLY A 133 0.88 -8.53 -21.89
N THR A 134 2.15 -8.40 -22.28
CA THR A 134 3.27 -9.09 -21.61
C THR A 134 3.48 -8.52 -20.21
N TYR A 135 3.62 -9.39 -19.23
CA TYR A 135 3.86 -9.02 -17.84
C TYR A 135 4.98 -9.83 -17.20
N VAL A 136 5.49 -9.27 -16.10
CA VAL A 136 6.28 -9.97 -15.11
C VAL A 136 5.65 -9.76 -13.74
N GLU A 137 5.51 -10.85 -12.99
CA GLU A 137 4.96 -10.85 -11.64
C GLU A 137 5.98 -11.41 -10.67
N VAL A 138 6.34 -10.64 -9.65
CA VAL A 138 7.06 -11.15 -8.48
C VAL A 138 6.07 -11.88 -7.62
N THR A 139 6.36 -13.13 -7.30
CA THR A 139 5.54 -13.95 -6.40
C THR A 139 6.32 -14.29 -5.14
N GLY A 140 5.61 -14.61 -4.07
CA GLY A 140 6.23 -15.04 -2.82
C GLY A 140 5.27 -15.82 -1.97
N GLU A 141 5.82 -16.57 -1.02
CA GLU A 141 5.05 -17.33 -0.05
C GLU A 141 5.61 -17.11 1.36
N TYR A 142 4.70 -17.00 2.32
CA TYR A 142 5.01 -16.96 3.74
C TYR A 142 4.02 -17.81 4.53
N GLU A 143 4.49 -18.91 5.10
CA GLU A 143 3.74 -19.74 6.01
C GLU A 143 3.93 -19.27 7.44
N TYR A 144 2.89 -18.64 8.00
CA TYR A 144 2.86 -18.34 9.42
C TYR A 144 2.30 -19.55 10.16
N VAL A 145 3.06 -20.13 11.10
CA VAL A 145 2.59 -21.24 11.93
C VAL A 145 3.01 -21.08 13.39
N MET A 146 2.02 -21.06 14.28
CA MET A 146 2.23 -21.06 15.72
C MET A 146 1.64 -22.33 16.34
N GLY A 147 2.44 -23.06 17.11
CA GLY A 147 2.03 -24.36 17.68
C GLY A 147 0.74 -24.34 18.52
N PHE A 148 0.38 -23.17 19.06
CA PHE A 148 -0.90 -22.91 19.72
C PHE A 148 -1.50 -21.58 19.27
N GLY A 149 -1.67 -21.39 17.96
CA GLY A 149 -2.20 -20.15 17.41
C GLY A 149 -2.66 -20.29 15.97
N ALA A 150 -2.58 -19.18 15.23
CA ALA A 150 -2.91 -19.15 13.82
C ALA A 150 -1.90 -19.96 12.99
N HIS A 151 -2.41 -20.49 11.90
CA HIS A 151 -1.68 -21.14 10.82
C HIS A 151 -2.29 -20.67 9.49
N TYR A 152 -1.52 -19.93 8.69
CA TYR A 152 -1.96 -19.43 7.40
C TYR A 152 -0.82 -19.42 6.39
N LEU A 153 -1.19 -19.36 5.12
CA LEU A 153 -0.27 -19.14 4.01
C LEU A 153 -0.62 -17.83 3.32
N ALA A 154 0.31 -16.89 3.31
CA ALA A 154 0.23 -15.65 2.57
C ALA A 154 1.00 -15.77 1.26
N ARG A 155 0.42 -15.29 0.16
CA ARG A 155 1.02 -15.27 -1.16
C ARG A 155 0.91 -13.87 -1.76
N PRO A 156 1.78 -12.91 -1.36
CA PRO A 156 1.82 -11.61 -2.00
C PRO A 156 2.35 -11.71 -3.42
N SER A 157 1.88 -10.82 -4.29
CA SER A 157 2.46 -10.61 -5.60
C SER A 157 2.47 -9.15 -6.05
N VAL A 158 3.40 -8.83 -6.94
CA VAL A 158 3.53 -7.52 -7.61
C VAL A 158 3.71 -7.74 -9.10
N ARG A 159 2.80 -7.21 -9.93
CA ARG A 159 2.81 -7.41 -11.38
C ARG A 159 2.99 -6.09 -12.13
N LEU A 160 3.93 -6.09 -13.08
CA LEU A 160 4.16 -4.99 -14.01
C LEU A 160 4.03 -5.45 -15.47
N TYR A 161 3.35 -4.65 -16.28
CA TYR A 161 3.19 -4.86 -17.72
C TYR A 161 4.23 -4.06 -18.52
N ALA A 162 4.58 -4.55 -19.71
CA ALA A 162 5.68 -4.00 -20.54
C ALA A 162 5.48 -2.52 -20.96
N ASP A 163 4.25 -2.06 -21.12
CA ASP A 163 3.93 -0.73 -21.66
C ASP A 163 3.11 0.16 -20.70
N ASP A 164 3.06 -0.22 -19.43
CA ASP A 164 2.16 0.37 -18.44
C ASP A 164 2.90 1.19 -17.38
N THR A 165 2.20 2.13 -16.76
CA THR A 165 2.68 2.89 -15.59
C THR A 165 1.83 2.67 -14.36
N LEU A 166 0.75 1.91 -14.50
CA LEU A 166 0.06 1.25 -13.41
C LEU A 166 0.57 -0.18 -13.27
N PHE A 167 0.47 -0.70 -12.07
CA PHE A 167 0.88 -2.05 -11.70
C PHE A 167 -0.06 -2.59 -10.62
N ASP A 168 -0.01 -3.90 -10.41
CA ASP A 168 -0.90 -4.58 -9.48
C ASP A 168 -0.12 -5.06 -8.26
N ILE A 169 -0.69 -4.84 -7.07
CA ILE A 169 -0.26 -5.43 -5.80
C ILE A 169 -1.41 -6.31 -5.32
N GLU A 170 -1.12 -7.57 -5.04
CA GLU A 170 -2.09 -8.50 -4.48
C GLU A 170 -1.59 -9.10 -3.17
N MET A 171 -2.49 -9.25 -2.21
CA MET A 171 -2.30 -10.16 -1.08
C MET A 171 -3.33 -11.27 -1.17
N ASP A 172 -2.85 -12.50 -1.30
CA ASP A 172 -3.64 -13.70 -1.12
C ASP A 172 -3.37 -14.35 0.23
N VAL A 173 -4.40 -14.72 0.98
CA VAL A 173 -4.25 -15.40 2.26
C VAL A 173 -5.20 -16.58 2.39
N GLU A 174 -4.67 -17.71 2.82
CA GLU A 174 -5.40 -18.96 3.06
C GLU A 174 -5.27 -19.37 4.52
N ASN A 175 -6.39 -19.59 5.20
CA ASN A 175 -6.39 -20.13 6.55
C ASN A 175 -6.12 -21.64 6.54
N LEU A 176 -4.92 -22.04 6.94
CA LEU A 176 -4.51 -23.44 7.07
C LEU A 176 -4.89 -24.06 8.42
N SER A 177 -5.38 -23.25 9.36
CA SER A 177 -5.82 -23.69 10.68
C SER A 177 -7.12 -24.50 10.58
N TYR A 178 -7.31 -25.45 11.50
CA TYR A 178 -8.62 -26.10 11.71
C TYR A 178 -9.64 -25.17 12.39
N ALA A 179 -9.20 -24.06 12.98
CA ALA A 179 -10.07 -23.07 13.61
C ALA A 179 -10.24 -21.84 12.71
N PRO A 180 -11.34 -21.07 12.87
CA PRO A 180 -11.46 -19.77 12.23
C PRO A 180 -10.29 -18.84 12.60
N MET A 181 -9.78 -18.13 11.62
CA MET A 181 -8.67 -17.18 11.76
C MET A 181 -9.19 -15.74 11.69
N GLU A 182 -8.78 -14.90 12.64
CA GLU A 182 -9.03 -13.45 12.54
C GLU A 182 -8.12 -12.82 11.48
N LEU A 183 -8.67 -11.91 10.68
CA LEU A 183 -7.95 -11.20 9.63
C LEU A 183 -8.19 -9.70 9.71
N MET A 184 -7.09 -8.96 9.63
CA MET A 184 -7.02 -7.51 9.48
C MET A 184 -5.94 -7.19 8.44
N TYR A 185 -6.35 -6.70 7.28
CA TYR A 185 -5.46 -6.36 6.17
C TYR A 185 -5.71 -4.95 5.64
N MET A 186 -4.62 -4.26 5.29
CA MET A 186 -4.57 -3.01 4.54
C MET A 186 -3.42 -3.08 3.54
N CYS A 187 -3.70 -2.72 2.29
CA CYS A 187 -2.65 -2.42 1.31
C CYS A 187 -2.16 -1.01 1.62
N HIS A 188 -1.02 -0.90 2.29
CA HIS A 188 -0.53 0.39 2.78
C HIS A 188 0.39 1.03 1.74
N VAL A 189 -0.11 2.06 1.05
CA VAL A 189 0.57 2.75 -0.05
C VAL A 189 0.94 4.17 0.36
N ASN A 190 2.23 4.47 0.33
CA ASN A 190 2.82 5.74 0.75
C ASN A 190 3.21 6.57 -0.47
N PHE A 191 2.20 7.12 -1.17
CA PHE A 191 2.44 8.00 -2.30
C PHE A 191 3.22 9.26 -1.86
N ALA A 192 4.11 9.72 -2.74
CA ALA A 192 4.82 10.98 -2.60
C ALA A 192 3.84 12.14 -2.38
N TYR A 193 4.20 13.03 -1.46
CA TYR A 193 3.51 14.30 -1.30
C TYR A 193 4.00 15.29 -2.37
N GLU A 194 3.06 16.05 -2.94
CA GLU A 194 3.35 17.19 -3.79
C GLU A 194 2.49 18.37 -3.32
N GLU A 195 3.11 19.55 -3.21
CA GLU A 195 2.43 20.78 -2.83
C GLU A 195 1.42 21.16 -3.92
N ASP A 196 0.27 21.71 -3.52
CA ASP A 196 -0.85 22.06 -4.40
C ASP A 196 -1.52 20.89 -5.15
N ALA A 197 -1.13 19.65 -4.86
CA ALA A 197 -1.78 18.47 -5.42
C ALA A 197 -3.25 18.39 -5.00
N ARG A 198 -4.13 17.99 -5.93
CA ARG A 198 -5.58 17.90 -5.70
C ARG A 198 -6.06 16.46 -5.70
N ILE A 199 -6.75 16.08 -4.63
CA ILE A 199 -7.32 14.74 -4.48
C ILE A 199 -8.68 14.68 -5.18
N VAL A 200 -8.88 13.63 -5.98
CA VAL A 200 -10.14 13.30 -6.65
C VAL A 200 -10.66 11.99 -6.06
N GLN A 201 -11.87 12.03 -5.51
CA GLN A 201 -12.52 10.89 -4.86
C GLN A 201 -13.99 10.78 -5.29
N PRO A 202 -14.57 9.55 -5.35
CA PRO A 202 -15.95 9.32 -5.79
C PRO A 202 -16.95 9.51 -4.63
N THR A 203 -16.76 10.56 -3.83
CA THR A 203 -17.61 10.96 -2.71
C THR A 203 -17.33 12.42 -2.34
N SER A 204 -18.16 13.05 -1.52
CA SER A 204 -17.92 14.46 -1.16
C SER A 204 -16.82 14.62 -0.11
N PHE A 205 -16.25 15.82 0.00
CA PHE A 205 -15.39 16.19 1.14
C PHE A 205 -16.20 16.75 2.32
N SER A 206 -17.44 16.27 2.53
CA SER A 206 -18.25 16.64 3.69
C SER A 206 -17.81 15.88 4.95
N PRO A 207 -18.15 16.35 6.17
CA PRO A 207 -17.87 15.62 7.41
C PRO A 207 -18.48 14.20 7.49
N GLU A 208 -19.53 13.93 6.70
CA GLU A 208 -20.15 12.60 6.62
C GLU A 208 -19.31 11.62 5.80
N ASP A 209 -18.78 12.10 4.68
CA ASP A 209 -18.07 11.30 3.69
C ASP A 209 -16.55 11.26 3.93
N THR A 210 -15.97 12.32 4.47
CA THR A 210 -14.53 12.46 4.77
C THR A 210 -14.36 12.75 6.26
N LYS A 211 -14.46 11.71 7.08
CA LYS A 211 -14.50 11.87 8.53
C LYS A 211 -13.10 11.98 9.12
N VAL A 212 -12.80 13.08 9.80
CA VAL A 212 -11.53 13.26 10.53
C VAL A 212 -11.40 12.29 11.70
N ARG A 213 -10.22 11.69 11.87
CA ARG A 213 -9.85 10.98 13.09
C ARG A 213 -9.55 12.00 14.19
N THR A 214 -10.47 12.10 15.15
CA THR A 214 -10.31 13.01 16.30
C THR A 214 -9.57 12.38 17.48
N ALA A 215 -9.41 11.06 17.48
CA ALA A 215 -8.60 10.37 18.48
C ALA A 215 -7.12 10.62 18.20
N VAL A 216 -6.43 11.26 19.16
CA VAL A 216 -4.99 11.53 19.08
C VAL A 216 -4.23 10.21 19.30
N PRO A 217 -3.35 9.79 18.37
CA PRO A 217 -2.54 8.58 18.53
C PRO A 217 -1.58 8.67 19.71
N ALA A 218 -1.22 7.52 20.28
CA ALA A 218 -0.33 7.46 21.43
C ALA A 218 1.08 8.02 21.15
N HIS A 219 1.55 8.00 19.90
CA HIS A 219 2.85 8.56 19.49
C HIS A 219 2.82 10.07 19.24
N VAL A 220 1.62 10.68 19.16
CA VAL A 220 1.47 12.12 18.95
C VAL A 220 1.37 12.82 20.30
N THR A 221 2.22 13.83 20.52
CA THR A 221 2.06 14.74 21.66
C THR A 221 1.23 15.95 21.19
N PRO A 222 -0.08 16.02 21.52
CA PRO A 222 -0.93 17.08 21.00
C PRO A 222 -0.55 18.44 21.60
N ASN A 223 -0.61 19.49 20.77
CA ASN A 223 -0.56 20.87 21.20
C ASN A 223 -1.92 21.57 20.92
N PRO A 224 -2.19 22.76 21.48
CA PRO A 224 -3.46 23.45 21.27
C PRO A 224 -3.79 23.75 19.81
N ASP A 225 -2.80 24.07 18.99
CA ASP A 225 -2.99 24.40 17.57
C ASP A 225 -3.42 23.17 16.77
N TYR A 226 -2.80 22.01 17.06
CA TYR A 226 -3.20 20.72 16.49
C TYR A 226 -4.64 20.34 16.87
N LEU A 227 -5.04 20.52 18.13
CA LEU A 227 -6.41 20.21 18.54
C LEU A 227 -7.43 21.14 17.86
N ALA A 228 -7.12 22.43 17.75
CA ALA A 228 -7.95 23.39 17.03
C ALA A 228 -8.06 23.05 15.53
N LEU A 229 -6.97 22.55 14.94
CA LEU A 229 -6.94 22.08 13.57
C LEU A 229 -7.85 20.87 13.36
N ILE A 230 -7.74 19.85 14.19
CA ILE A 230 -8.60 18.66 14.14
C ILE A 230 -10.09 19.06 14.28
N ASP A 231 -10.41 19.97 15.20
CA ASP A 231 -11.78 20.48 15.37
C ASP A 231 -12.29 21.28 14.15
N ALA A 232 -11.40 22.00 13.46
CA ALA A 232 -11.75 22.72 12.24
C ALA A 232 -11.97 21.76 11.07
N LEU A 233 -11.05 20.82 10.85
CA LEU A 233 -11.16 19.78 9.82
C LEU A 233 -12.40 18.91 10.04
N ALA A 234 -12.76 18.60 11.29
CA ALA A 234 -13.94 17.80 11.59
C ALA A 234 -15.25 18.51 11.18
N LYS A 235 -15.24 19.84 11.06
CA LYS A 235 -16.39 20.63 10.59
C LYS A 235 -16.35 20.87 9.09
N ASP A 236 -15.15 21.02 8.53
CA ASP A 236 -14.94 21.33 7.12
C ASP A 236 -13.70 20.60 6.57
N PRO A 237 -13.83 19.31 6.21
CA PRO A 237 -12.73 18.56 5.61
C PRO A 237 -12.51 18.88 4.13
N ALA A 238 -13.32 19.77 3.52
CA ALA A 238 -13.15 20.19 2.13
C ALA A 238 -11.83 20.92 1.87
N VAL A 239 -11.24 21.53 2.90
CA VAL A 239 -9.90 22.12 2.82
C VAL A 239 -8.80 21.10 2.55
N MET A 240 -9.10 19.80 2.63
CA MET A 240 -8.16 18.71 2.32
C MET A 240 -8.38 18.11 0.93
N GLU A 241 -9.17 18.78 0.08
CA GLU A 241 -9.25 18.47 -1.36
C GLU A 241 -7.96 18.88 -2.08
N VAL A 242 -7.34 20.00 -1.66
CA VAL A 242 -6.06 20.49 -2.17
C VAL A 242 -5.04 20.48 -1.04
N LEU A 243 -3.80 20.08 -1.34
CA LEU A 243 -2.72 19.94 -0.38
C LEU A 243 -1.81 21.18 -0.33
N ASP A 244 -2.38 22.34 0.01
CA ASP A 244 -1.77 23.69 -0.10
C ASP A 244 -1.28 24.30 1.24
N ASP A 245 -1.31 23.55 2.34
CA ASP A 245 -0.95 24.04 3.68
C ASP A 245 -0.01 23.07 4.42
N PRO A 246 1.24 22.87 3.92
CA PRO A 246 2.18 21.86 4.41
C PRO A 246 2.51 22.01 5.90
N ASP A 247 2.55 23.23 6.42
CA ASP A 247 2.83 23.52 7.83
C ASP A 247 1.78 22.93 8.80
N ARG A 248 0.60 22.53 8.30
CA ARG A 248 -0.48 21.94 9.11
C ARG A 248 -0.55 20.42 9.03
N TYR A 249 0.32 19.79 8.27
CA TYR A 249 0.37 18.33 8.16
C TYR A 249 1.37 17.69 9.13
N ASP A 250 1.88 18.47 10.09
CA ASP A 250 2.65 18.00 11.25
C ASP A 250 1.95 18.41 12.58
N PRO A 251 1.50 17.46 13.42
CA PRO A 251 1.54 16.02 13.23
C PRO A 251 0.48 15.54 12.21
N GLU A 252 0.59 14.26 11.82
CA GLU A 252 -0.21 13.61 10.78
C GLU A 252 -1.73 13.91 10.82
N GLN A 253 -2.34 13.95 9.63
CA GLN A 253 -3.79 14.03 9.45
C GLN A 253 -4.35 12.74 8.87
N VAL A 254 -5.35 12.19 9.56
CA VAL A 254 -5.98 10.91 9.21
C VAL A 254 -7.47 11.10 9.03
N PHE A 255 -7.98 10.56 7.91
CA PHE A 255 -9.40 10.61 7.56
C PHE A 255 -9.91 9.22 7.27
N TYR A 256 -11.14 8.96 7.66
CA TYR A 256 -11.87 7.77 7.26
C TYR A 256 -12.83 8.15 6.13
N LEU A 257 -12.61 7.56 4.96
CA LEU A 257 -13.46 7.82 3.81
C LEU A 257 -14.70 6.92 3.88
N ARG A 258 -15.86 7.49 3.57
CA ARG A 258 -17.18 6.84 3.62
C ARG A 258 -17.90 7.05 2.30
N ASN A 259 -18.84 6.17 2.02
CA ASN A 259 -19.75 6.28 0.88
C ASN A 259 -19.04 6.45 -0.48
N LEU A 260 -17.82 5.91 -0.61
CA LEU A 260 -17.09 5.87 -1.87
C LEU A 260 -17.93 5.12 -2.89
N LYS A 261 -18.33 5.82 -3.96
CA LYS A 261 -19.07 5.19 -5.05
C LYS A 261 -18.15 4.27 -5.83
N GLN A 262 -18.80 3.31 -6.49
CA GLN A 262 -18.18 2.24 -7.24
C GLN A 262 -18.64 2.34 -8.69
N ASP A 263 -17.81 1.90 -9.63
CA ASP A 263 -18.24 1.70 -11.01
C ASP A 263 -19.22 0.51 -11.14
N ASP A 264 -19.67 0.24 -12.36
CA ASP A 264 -20.59 -0.87 -12.66
C ASP A 264 -19.99 -2.26 -12.34
N ASN A 265 -18.67 -2.36 -12.17
CA ASN A 265 -17.96 -3.59 -11.80
C ASN A 265 -17.68 -3.71 -10.29
N GLY A 266 -18.10 -2.74 -9.47
CA GLY A 266 -17.86 -2.73 -8.04
C GLY A 266 -16.45 -2.25 -7.63
N ILE A 267 -15.76 -1.54 -8.52
CA ILE A 267 -14.42 -1.00 -8.30
C ILE A 267 -14.52 0.46 -7.82
N ILE A 268 -13.75 0.78 -6.79
CA ILE A 268 -13.54 2.16 -6.32
C ILE A 268 -12.30 2.70 -7.00
N HIS A 269 -12.39 3.93 -7.51
CA HIS A 269 -11.29 4.64 -8.16
C HIS A 269 -11.01 5.95 -7.43
N GLN A 270 -9.74 6.25 -7.14
CA GLN A 270 -9.31 7.52 -6.57
C GLN A 270 -8.00 7.95 -7.24
N MET A 271 -7.74 9.26 -7.29
CA MET A 271 -6.46 9.79 -7.76
C MET A 271 -6.05 11.04 -7.01
N MET A 272 -4.77 11.37 -7.08
CA MET A 272 -4.22 12.66 -6.69
C MET A 272 -3.59 13.30 -7.93
N ARG A 273 -4.16 14.41 -8.38
CA ARG A 273 -3.70 15.23 -9.50
C ARG A 273 -2.50 16.07 -9.05
N LEU A 274 -1.43 16.03 -9.82
CA LEU A 274 -0.18 16.77 -9.60
C LEU A 274 -0.22 18.13 -10.34
N GLU A 275 0.69 19.05 -9.99
CA GLU A 275 0.72 20.42 -10.51
C GLU A 275 0.83 20.46 -12.05
N GLN A 276 1.67 19.59 -12.61
CA GLN A 276 1.95 19.54 -14.05
C GLN A 276 0.90 18.75 -14.86
N GLY A 277 -0.14 18.25 -14.18
CA GLY A 277 -1.30 17.61 -14.78
C GLY A 277 -1.24 16.09 -14.83
N GLU A 278 -0.14 15.47 -14.42
CA GLU A 278 -0.04 14.04 -14.11
C GLU A 278 -0.93 13.66 -12.92
N ALA A 279 -1.04 12.36 -12.65
CA ALA A 279 -1.68 11.89 -11.43
C ALA A 279 -1.07 10.61 -10.87
N PHE A 280 -1.20 10.44 -9.56
CA PHE A 280 -1.14 9.14 -8.93
C PHE A 280 -2.54 8.55 -8.84
N ALA A 281 -2.70 7.29 -9.20
CA ALA A 281 -4.01 6.64 -9.26
C ALA A 281 -4.01 5.31 -8.49
N ILE A 282 -5.20 4.94 -8.00
CA ILE A 282 -5.45 3.69 -7.30
C ILE A 282 -6.89 3.21 -7.52
N SER A 283 -7.03 1.92 -7.77
CA SER A 283 -8.29 1.23 -8.01
C SER A 283 -8.34 -0.10 -7.26
N TYR A 284 -9.46 -0.42 -6.64
CA TYR A 284 -9.62 -1.65 -5.86
C TYR A 284 -11.10 -2.08 -5.73
N PRO A 285 -11.38 -3.39 -5.61
CA PRO A 285 -12.74 -3.90 -5.43
C PRO A 285 -13.28 -3.54 -4.03
N ALA A 286 -14.45 -2.91 -3.99
CA ALA A 286 -15.06 -2.50 -2.72
C ALA A 286 -15.46 -3.67 -1.83
N ALA A 287 -15.78 -4.82 -2.43
CA ALA A 287 -16.18 -6.03 -1.71
C ALA A 287 -15.04 -6.58 -0.82
N ASP A 288 -13.79 -6.46 -1.27
CA ASP A 288 -12.63 -6.95 -0.52
C ASP A 288 -12.10 -5.91 0.47
N PHE A 289 -12.32 -4.62 0.18
CA PHE A 289 -11.87 -3.49 0.98
C PHE A 289 -13.04 -2.61 1.46
N PRO A 290 -13.78 -3.03 2.51
CA PRO A 290 -14.93 -2.29 3.02
C PRO A 290 -14.56 -0.96 3.71
N LYS A 291 -13.27 -0.67 3.91
CA LYS A 291 -12.76 0.56 4.53
C LYS A 291 -11.73 1.22 3.61
N CYS A 292 -11.67 2.54 3.66
CA CYS A 292 -10.58 3.32 3.09
C CYS A 292 -10.16 4.39 4.10
N VAL A 293 -8.85 4.52 4.29
CA VAL A 293 -8.23 5.53 5.15
C VAL A 293 -7.43 6.48 4.27
N ARG A 294 -7.31 7.74 4.67
CA ARG A 294 -6.34 8.70 4.13
C ARG A 294 -5.38 9.08 5.23
N TRP A 295 -4.10 9.20 4.89
CA TRP A 295 -3.04 9.66 5.78
C TRP A 295 -2.14 10.66 5.07
N VAL A 296 -2.02 11.86 5.64
CA VAL A 296 -1.15 12.93 5.16
C VAL A 296 -0.22 13.33 6.29
N LEU A 297 1.08 13.37 6.01
CA LEU A 297 2.12 13.82 6.95
C LEU A 297 3.18 14.57 6.15
N VAL A 298 3.50 15.80 6.57
CA VAL A 298 4.58 16.58 5.96
C VAL A 298 5.38 17.24 7.07
N ASN A 299 6.62 16.80 7.26
CA ASN A 299 7.59 17.46 8.13
C ASN A 299 9.01 17.27 7.58
N GLY A 300 10.02 17.64 8.38
CA GLY A 300 11.43 17.54 7.98
C GLY A 300 11.97 16.13 7.83
N ASP A 301 11.31 15.12 8.41
CA ASP A 301 11.78 13.73 8.44
C ASP A 301 11.02 12.83 7.45
N ALA A 302 9.75 13.15 7.14
CA ALA A 302 8.88 12.43 6.22
C ALA A 302 7.86 13.33 5.50
N GLN A 303 7.59 13.05 4.23
CA GLN A 303 6.52 13.66 3.44
C GLN A 303 5.72 12.59 2.67
N VAL A 304 4.42 12.52 2.91
CA VAL A 304 3.56 11.48 2.33
C VAL A 304 2.14 12.00 2.14
N ALA A 305 1.53 11.61 1.02
CA ALA A 305 0.14 11.83 0.70
C ALA A 305 -0.52 10.50 0.34
N ALA A 306 -0.72 9.64 1.35
CA ALA A 306 -1.47 8.40 1.18
C ALA A 306 -2.98 8.72 1.06
N PHE A 307 -3.38 9.22 -0.12
CA PHE A 307 -4.71 9.75 -0.37
C PHE A 307 -5.82 8.67 -0.30
N ALA A 308 -5.45 7.40 -0.49
CA ALA A 308 -6.30 6.23 -0.31
C ALA A 308 -5.50 5.00 0.16
N LEU A 309 -5.95 4.41 1.27
CA LEU A 309 -5.43 3.20 1.89
C LEU A 309 -6.57 2.18 1.98
N PRO A 310 -6.78 1.32 0.96
CA PRO A 310 -7.83 0.31 0.99
C PRO A 310 -7.56 -0.74 2.06
N SER A 311 -8.59 -1.03 2.86
CA SER A 311 -8.45 -1.84 4.07
C SER A 311 -9.72 -2.61 4.43
N THR A 312 -9.54 -3.66 5.23
CA THR A 312 -10.61 -4.40 5.91
C THR A 312 -11.02 -3.74 7.23
N CYS A 313 -10.15 -2.90 7.81
CA CYS A 313 -10.34 -2.24 9.09
C CYS A 313 -9.91 -0.76 9.06
N GLU A 314 -10.23 0.00 10.10
CA GLU A 314 -9.71 1.34 10.33
C GLU A 314 -8.27 1.24 10.92
N PRO A 315 -7.50 2.35 11.05
CA PRO A 315 -6.09 2.31 11.45
C PRO A 315 -5.88 2.19 12.97
N GLU A 316 -6.94 1.97 13.75
CA GLU A 316 -6.82 1.69 15.18
C GLU A 316 -6.41 0.23 15.45
N GLY A 317 -5.89 -0.01 16.66
CA GLY A 317 -5.41 -1.33 17.08
C GLY A 317 -6.52 -2.39 17.18
N TYR A 318 -6.08 -3.64 17.29
CA TYR A 318 -6.93 -4.83 17.24
C TYR A 318 -8.15 -4.78 18.18
N LEU A 319 -7.98 -4.40 19.46
CA LEU A 319 -9.10 -4.36 20.40
C LEU A 319 -10.18 -3.34 19.99
N ALA A 320 -9.79 -2.19 19.44
CA ALA A 320 -10.73 -1.18 18.97
C ALA A 320 -11.47 -1.67 17.72
N GLU A 321 -10.76 -2.22 16.74
CA GLU A 321 -11.35 -2.73 15.52
C GLU A 321 -12.25 -3.94 15.76
N LYS A 322 -11.90 -4.80 16.74
CA LYS A 322 -12.75 -5.90 17.19
C LYS A 322 -14.04 -5.40 17.81
N ALA A 323 -13.99 -4.36 18.64
CA ALA A 323 -15.18 -3.76 19.23
C ALA A 323 -16.10 -3.09 18.18
N LYS A 324 -15.51 -2.55 17.11
CA LYS A 324 -16.26 -2.01 15.96
C LYS A 324 -16.83 -3.10 15.03
N GLY A 325 -16.39 -4.35 15.17
CA GLY A 325 -16.78 -5.46 14.31
C GLY A 325 -16.06 -5.49 12.95
N ASN A 326 -14.91 -4.82 12.83
CA ASN A 326 -14.13 -4.77 11.59
C ASN A 326 -13.15 -5.95 11.43
N VAL A 327 -12.91 -6.74 12.48
CA VAL A 327 -12.05 -7.93 12.40
C VAL A 327 -12.79 -9.04 11.65
N ARG A 328 -12.29 -9.40 10.47
CA ARG A 328 -12.84 -10.48 9.64
C ARG A 328 -12.50 -11.84 10.23
N LEU A 329 -13.31 -12.85 9.91
CA LEU A 329 -13.03 -14.25 10.23
C LEU A 329 -12.93 -15.05 8.92
N LEU A 330 -11.84 -15.78 8.74
CA LEU A 330 -11.68 -16.78 7.69
C LEU A 330 -11.92 -18.16 8.27
N ALA A 331 -12.86 -18.90 7.71
CA ALA A 331 -13.09 -20.30 8.06
C ALA A 331 -11.88 -21.18 7.71
N PRO A 332 -11.79 -22.39 8.27
CA PRO A 332 -10.75 -23.36 7.90
C PRO A 332 -10.74 -23.64 6.39
N GLY A 333 -9.58 -23.49 5.75
CA GLY A 333 -9.42 -23.64 4.29
C GLY A 333 -10.02 -22.50 3.46
N GLU A 334 -10.57 -21.47 4.09
CA GLU A 334 -11.05 -20.29 3.37
C GLU A 334 -9.87 -19.42 2.91
N ARG A 335 -10.03 -18.85 1.71
CA ARG A 335 -9.06 -17.98 1.06
C ARG A 335 -9.69 -16.61 0.84
N ALA A 336 -8.90 -15.55 1.05
CA ALA A 336 -9.27 -14.17 0.73
C ALA A 336 -8.15 -13.53 -0.11
N SER A 337 -8.54 -12.81 -1.16
CA SER A 337 -7.63 -12.07 -2.04
C SER A 337 -7.94 -10.57 -1.97
N PHE A 338 -6.91 -9.77 -2.16
CA PHE A 338 -6.93 -8.32 -1.99
C PHE A 338 -6.14 -7.63 -3.11
N PRO A 339 -6.67 -7.55 -4.34
CA PRO A 339 -5.99 -6.93 -5.47
C PRO A 339 -6.14 -5.41 -5.44
N VAL A 340 -5.06 -4.69 -5.71
CA VAL A 340 -5.04 -3.24 -5.85
C VAL A 340 -4.24 -2.88 -7.10
N ARG A 341 -4.83 -2.08 -7.98
CA ARG A 341 -4.16 -1.56 -9.17
C ARG A 341 -3.85 -0.08 -8.98
N LEU A 342 -2.59 0.31 -9.13
CA LEU A 342 -2.13 1.64 -8.78
C LEU A 342 -0.88 2.07 -9.53
N GLY A 343 -0.54 3.35 -9.49
CA GLY A 343 0.69 3.87 -10.07
C GLY A 343 0.52 5.28 -10.61
N TYR A 344 1.15 5.53 -11.75
CA TYR A 344 1.24 6.84 -12.40
C TYR A 344 0.34 6.93 -13.63
N LEU A 345 -0.24 8.10 -13.86
CA LEU A 345 -0.95 8.49 -15.08
C LEU A 345 -0.30 9.75 -15.68
N ALA A 346 0.01 9.70 -16.98
CA ALA A 346 0.40 10.89 -17.74
C ALA A 346 -0.80 11.85 -17.89
N PRO A 347 -0.59 13.12 -18.29
CA PRO A 347 -1.66 14.13 -18.21
C PRO A 347 -2.97 13.78 -18.94
N ALA A 348 -2.88 13.18 -20.12
CA ALA A 348 -4.07 12.75 -20.86
C ALA A 348 -4.79 11.57 -20.19
N GLU A 349 -4.04 10.60 -19.66
CA GLU A 349 -4.57 9.44 -18.92
C GLU A 349 -5.24 9.91 -17.61
N ALA A 350 -4.65 10.92 -16.94
CA ALA A 350 -5.19 11.54 -15.74
C ALA A 350 -6.51 12.29 -16.01
N ASP A 351 -6.63 12.98 -17.14
CA ASP A 351 -7.89 13.64 -17.56
C ASP A 351 -9.03 12.64 -17.76
N GLU A 352 -8.74 11.52 -18.43
CA GLU A 352 -9.72 10.46 -18.65
C GLU A 352 -10.14 9.78 -17.35
N PHE A 353 -9.18 9.49 -16.47
CA PHE A 353 -9.44 8.85 -15.17
C PHE A 353 -10.23 9.76 -14.23
N GLU A 354 -9.94 11.06 -14.21
CA GLU A 354 -10.69 12.04 -13.42
C GLU A 354 -12.14 12.17 -13.89
N GLN A 355 -12.37 12.21 -15.21
CA GLN A 355 -13.72 12.24 -15.79
C GLN A 355 -14.51 10.99 -15.39
N MET A 356 -13.87 9.82 -15.40
CA MET A 356 -14.48 8.57 -14.95
C MET A 356 -14.86 8.64 -13.47
N ILE A 357 -13.96 9.06 -12.56
CA ILE A 357 -14.27 9.17 -11.13
C ILE A 357 -15.42 10.15 -10.87
N THR A 358 -15.41 11.29 -11.56
CA THR A 358 -16.41 12.36 -11.38
C THR A 358 -17.79 11.96 -11.92
N ALA A 359 -17.85 10.99 -12.83
CA ALA A 359 -19.10 10.49 -13.39
C ALA A 359 -19.85 9.48 -12.48
N LEU A 360 -19.18 8.96 -11.45
CA LEU A 360 -19.79 8.10 -10.41
C LEU A 360 -20.67 8.94 -9.49
#